data_AF-A0A068UGK9-F1
#
_entry.id   AF-A0A068UGK9-F1
#
_cell.length_a   1.000
_cell.length_b   1.000
_cell.length_c   1.000
_cell.angle_alpha   90.00
_cell.angle_beta   90.00
_cell.angle_gamma   90.00
#
_symmetry.space_group_name_H-M   'P 1'
#
loop_
_entity.id
_entity.type
_entity.pdbx_description
1 polymer ?
#
loop_
_entity_poly.entity_id
_entity_poly.type
_entity_poly.pdbx_seq_one_letter_code
_entity_poly.pdbx_strand_id
1 'polypeptide(L)'
;MLKGPLFMSLKTLTKFDKKILSIQNSAILSIKNIGNPRVVGTLYTHHQKCVIVDTQAHGNNRKISAFIGGLDLCDGRYDTPQHRLCRDLDTVFVDDYHNPTFAAGTKGPRQPWHDLHCKIEGPAAYDVLTNFEQRWRKATKWSKFGRRFKKITHWHDDALLKIERISWIISPSSSVPNDDPSLQITTEDDPENWHVQVFRSIDSGSVKGFPKNVKEVEAQNLVCAKDLVIDRSIQMAYIQAIRSAQHFIYIENQYFLGSSFAWPSYKDAGADNLIPMEIALKIASKIRAKERFSVYVVIPMWPEGAPTSASVQEILYWQGQTMQMMYGIIAKELKSSGLENSDPTDYLNFYCLGNREEWHEESNSAAKVSSSGEVASASQKYRRFMIYVHAKGMIVDDEYVILGSANINQRSMAGSRDTEIAMGAYQPHYTWSKKQKHPNGQIYGYRMSLWAEHLGEMDDCFMKPESLKCVQHVNKIAKDNWKKFTAEKFTPLQGHLLQYPLEVDGDGKVKPMPDYETFPDVGGKVLGAHSTLPDALTT
;
A
#
# COMPACT_ATOMS: atom_id res chain seq x y z
N MET A 1 34.10 -24.63 -9.47
CA MET A 1 33.74 -23.47 -10.32
C MET A 1 32.40 -22.95 -9.81
N LEU A 2 32.41 -21.91 -8.96
CA LEU A 2 31.20 -21.30 -8.40
C LEU A 2 30.37 -20.73 -9.57
N LYS A 3 29.25 -21.37 -9.89
CA LYS A 3 28.30 -20.86 -10.87
C LYS A 3 27.62 -19.65 -10.24
N GLY A 4 27.97 -18.44 -10.71
CA GLY A 4 27.33 -17.21 -10.27
C GLY A 4 25.81 -17.23 -10.52
N PRO A 5 25.02 -16.43 -9.76
CA PRO A 5 23.59 -16.28 -10.00
C PRO A 5 23.31 -15.88 -11.44
N LEU A 6 22.26 -16.43 -12.04
CA LEU A 6 21.81 -16.02 -13.36
C LEU A 6 21.09 -14.67 -13.21
N PHE A 7 21.85 -13.59 -13.00
CA PHE A 7 21.28 -12.26 -13.05
C PHE A 7 20.62 -12.08 -14.43
N MET A 8 19.31 -11.91 -14.45
CA MET A 8 18.72 -11.04 -15.46
C MET A 8 19.41 -9.69 -15.21
N SER A 9 20.42 -9.37 -16.04
CA SER A 9 21.31 -8.23 -15.82
C SER A 9 20.49 -6.98 -15.45
N LEU A 10 20.96 -6.15 -14.52
CA LEU A 10 20.39 -4.81 -14.31
C LEU A 10 20.21 -4.02 -15.64
N LYS A 11 20.99 -4.35 -16.69
CA LYS A 11 20.80 -3.82 -18.05
C LYS A 11 19.49 -4.26 -18.74
N THR A 12 18.96 -5.42 -18.37
CA THR A 12 17.69 -5.99 -18.89
C THR A 12 16.50 -5.42 -18.14
N LEU A 13 16.60 -5.24 -16.81
CA LEU A 13 15.62 -4.51 -15.99
C LEU A 13 15.55 -3.04 -16.42
N THR A 14 16.68 -2.33 -16.51
CA THR A 14 16.69 -0.95 -17.04
C THR A 14 16.25 -0.86 -18.50
N LYS A 15 16.40 -1.89 -19.35
CA LYS A 15 15.81 -1.93 -20.69
C LYS A 15 14.30 -2.21 -20.65
N PHE A 16 13.82 -3.07 -19.75
CA PHE A 16 12.39 -3.31 -19.54
C PHE A 16 11.73 -2.06 -19.00
N ASP A 17 12.28 -1.47 -17.96
CA ASP A 17 11.86 -0.21 -17.39
C ASP A 17 11.99 0.91 -18.41
N LYS A 18 13.07 1.03 -19.20
CA LYS A 18 13.11 2.02 -20.31
C LYS A 18 12.11 1.74 -21.44
N LYS A 19 11.70 0.50 -21.68
CA LYS A 19 10.74 0.12 -22.73
C LYS A 19 9.30 0.30 -22.24
N ILE A 20 9.04 0.00 -20.97
CA ILE A 20 7.83 0.34 -20.21
C ILE A 20 7.73 1.86 -20.03
N LEU A 21 8.79 2.56 -19.61
CA LEU A 21 8.94 4.02 -19.56
C LEU A 21 8.81 4.67 -20.94
N SER A 22 9.30 4.05 -22.02
CA SER A 22 9.04 4.56 -23.38
C SER A 22 7.58 4.45 -23.79
N ILE A 23 6.81 3.56 -23.13
CA ILE A 23 5.35 3.46 -23.25
C ILE A 23 4.65 4.36 -22.21
N GLN A 24 5.27 4.63 -21.05
CA GLN A 24 4.74 5.41 -19.92
C GLN A 24 5.16 6.88 -19.91
N ASN A 25 5.97 7.36 -20.87
CA ASN A 25 6.38 8.75 -20.89
C ASN A 25 5.18 9.65 -21.23
N SER A 26 4.70 10.22 -20.11
CA SER A 26 4.00 11.47 -19.88
C SER A 26 2.52 11.57 -20.26
N ALA A 27 1.68 11.53 -19.23
CA ALA A 27 0.53 12.43 -19.19
C ALA A 27 1.07 13.87 -19.17
N ILE A 28 1.16 14.49 -20.34
CA ILE A 28 1.34 15.94 -20.43
C ILE A 28 -0.07 16.52 -20.44
N LEU A 29 -0.45 17.20 -19.37
CA LEU A 29 -1.57 18.14 -19.43
C LEU A 29 -1.09 19.30 -20.32
N SER A 30 -1.34 19.20 -21.63
CA SER A 30 -1.10 20.33 -22.53
C SER A 30 -2.22 21.34 -22.30
N ILE A 31 -1.98 22.31 -21.41
CA ILE A 31 -2.80 23.53 -21.35
C ILE A 31 -2.44 24.37 -22.58
N LYS A 32 -2.89 23.95 -23.76
CA LYS A 32 -2.95 24.80 -24.93
C LYS A 32 -4.41 25.13 -25.20
N ASN A 33 -4.74 26.36 -24.83
CA ASN A 33 -5.96 27.12 -25.04
C ASN A 33 -7.10 26.90 -24.04
N ILE A 34 -7.48 28.04 -23.47
CA ILE A 34 -8.64 28.31 -22.60
C ILE A 34 -9.86 27.64 -23.22
N GLY A 35 -10.41 26.61 -22.56
CA GLY A 35 -11.76 26.12 -22.87
C GLY A 35 -12.01 24.61 -22.79
N ASN A 36 -10.99 23.73 -22.82
CA ASN A 36 -11.21 22.28 -22.57
C ASN A 36 -9.89 21.51 -22.37
N PRO A 37 -9.59 20.96 -21.19
CA PRO A 37 -8.40 20.13 -21.01
C PRO A 37 -8.55 18.82 -21.80
N ARG A 38 -7.76 18.66 -22.87
CA ARG A 38 -7.59 17.36 -23.56
C ARG A 38 -6.44 16.61 -22.91
N VAL A 39 -6.72 15.43 -22.35
CA VAL A 39 -5.69 14.50 -21.88
C VAL A 39 -4.99 13.89 -23.10
N VAL A 40 -3.68 14.09 -23.20
CA VAL A 40 -2.82 13.49 -24.23
C VAL A 40 -1.89 12.50 -23.51
N GLY A 41 -2.22 11.20 -23.52
CA GLY A 41 -1.45 10.13 -22.87
C GLY A 41 -2.30 9.04 -22.19
N THR A 42 -1.66 8.03 -21.60
CA THR A 42 -2.31 7.02 -20.74
C THR A 42 -2.58 7.62 -19.34
N LEU A 43 -3.82 7.57 -18.84
CA LEU A 43 -4.16 8.08 -17.49
C LEU A 43 -3.61 7.22 -16.33
N TYR A 44 -3.23 5.98 -16.62
CA TYR A 44 -2.93 4.94 -15.64
C TYR A 44 -1.50 4.42 -15.77
N THR A 45 -0.97 3.85 -14.68
CA THR A 45 0.43 3.42 -14.57
C THR A 45 0.56 1.90 -14.42
N HIS A 46 1.77 1.39 -14.60
CA HIS A 46 2.11 0.05 -14.14
C HIS A 46 2.73 0.16 -12.77
N HIS A 47 1.98 -0.19 -11.73
CA HIS A 47 2.33 0.13 -10.35
C HIS A 47 2.82 -1.09 -9.54
N GLN A 48 2.94 -2.26 -10.18
CA GLN A 48 3.57 -3.45 -9.61
C GLN A 48 5.06 -3.23 -9.32
N LYS A 49 5.46 -3.39 -8.04
CA LYS A 49 6.87 -3.48 -7.63
C LYS A 49 7.25 -4.94 -7.45
N CYS A 50 8.24 -5.42 -8.20
CA CYS A 50 8.60 -6.84 -8.15
C CYS A 50 10.08 -7.08 -8.50
N VAL A 51 10.71 -7.99 -7.74
CA VAL A 51 12.02 -8.57 -8.06
C VAL A 51 11.87 -10.09 -8.10
N ILE A 52 12.35 -10.73 -9.16
CA ILE A 52 12.30 -12.19 -9.33
C ILE A 52 13.71 -12.69 -9.60
N VAL A 53 14.18 -13.62 -8.77
CA VAL A 53 15.55 -14.15 -8.83
C VAL A 53 15.54 -15.66 -8.63
N ASP A 54 16.49 -16.33 -9.27
CA ASP A 54 16.82 -17.71 -8.92
C ASP A 54 17.70 -17.71 -7.65
N THR A 55 17.30 -18.49 -6.64
CA THR A 55 18.02 -18.65 -5.37
C THR A 55 18.38 -20.11 -5.14
N GLN A 56 19.22 -20.37 -4.13
CA GLN A 56 19.64 -21.72 -3.78
C GLN A 56 18.44 -22.57 -3.31
N ALA A 57 18.28 -23.76 -3.87
CA ALA A 57 17.34 -24.78 -3.39
C ALA A 57 18.10 -25.94 -2.72
N HIS A 58 17.41 -27.03 -2.37
CA HIS A 58 18.06 -28.21 -1.82
C HIS A 58 19.07 -28.84 -2.79
N GLY A 59 20.22 -29.28 -2.28
CA GLY A 59 21.29 -29.87 -3.07
C GLY A 59 21.95 -28.89 -4.05
N ASN A 60 22.15 -29.32 -5.29
CA ASN A 60 22.76 -28.49 -6.36
C ASN A 60 21.73 -27.75 -7.23
N ASN A 61 20.46 -27.75 -6.81
CA ASN A 61 19.37 -27.13 -7.54
C ASN A 61 19.16 -25.67 -7.12
N ARG A 62 18.40 -24.95 -7.95
CA ARG A 62 17.94 -23.59 -7.71
C ARG A 62 16.41 -23.55 -7.76
N LYS A 63 15.83 -22.55 -7.09
CA LYS A 63 14.40 -22.26 -7.06
C LYS A 63 14.15 -20.81 -7.43
N ILE A 64 12.91 -20.45 -7.72
CA ILE A 64 12.53 -19.05 -7.88
C ILE A 64 12.13 -18.47 -6.52
N SER A 65 12.63 -17.29 -6.23
CA SER A 65 12.15 -16.42 -5.16
C SER A 65 11.65 -15.12 -5.77
N ALA A 66 10.52 -14.64 -5.29
CA ALA A 66 9.92 -13.39 -5.72
C ALA A 66 9.80 -12.42 -4.54
N PHE A 67 9.91 -11.13 -4.81
CA PHE A 67 9.68 -10.06 -3.86
C PHE A 67 8.59 -9.16 -4.45
N ILE A 68 7.58 -8.84 -3.65
CA ILE A 68 6.51 -7.90 -4.00
C ILE A 68 6.10 -7.07 -2.78
N GLY A 69 5.56 -5.88 -3.00
CA GLY A 69 5.10 -5.00 -1.93
C GLY A 69 4.96 -3.56 -2.41
N GLY A 70 5.11 -2.60 -1.49
CA GLY A 70 5.04 -1.16 -1.78
C GLY A 70 6.38 -0.54 -2.18
N LEU A 71 7.52 -1.12 -1.79
CA LEU A 71 8.85 -0.56 -2.08
C LEU A 71 9.28 -0.73 -3.55
N ASP A 72 9.44 0.40 -4.23
CA ASP A 72 10.18 0.51 -5.49
C ASP A 72 11.70 0.60 -5.22
N LEU A 73 12.53 0.10 -6.15
CA LEU A 73 13.99 0.28 -6.11
C LEU A 73 14.37 1.66 -6.68
N CYS A 74 14.04 2.72 -5.95
CA CYS A 74 14.28 4.11 -6.33
C CYS A 74 14.56 5.01 -5.12
N ASP A 75 14.81 6.28 -5.38
CA ASP A 75 15.17 7.32 -4.42
C ASP A 75 14.11 7.50 -3.32
N GLY A 76 14.56 7.80 -2.11
CA GLY A 76 13.74 8.13 -0.94
C GLY A 76 13.09 6.93 -0.22
N ARG A 77 13.24 5.71 -0.76
CA ARG A 77 12.58 4.50 -0.21
C ARG A 77 13.38 3.82 0.89
N TYR A 78 14.68 4.07 0.97
CA TYR A 78 15.50 3.52 2.04
C TYR A 78 15.16 4.22 3.36
N ASP A 79 14.76 3.44 4.36
CA ASP A 79 14.55 3.93 5.72
C ASP A 79 14.68 2.78 6.73
N THR A 80 14.64 3.14 8.01
CA THR A 80 14.58 2.21 9.13
C THR A 80 13.46 2.64 10.08
N PRO A 81 12.99 1.75 11.00
CA PRO A 81 11.93 2.09 11.96
C PRO A 81 12.19 3.32 12.85
N GLN A 82 13.42 3.85 12.88
CA GLN A 82 13.73 5.11 13.58
C GLN A 82 13.24 6.36 12.82
N HIS A 83 12.97 6.24 11.52
CA HIS A 83 12.39 7.29 10.67
C HIS A 83 13.02 8.68 10.86
N ARG A 84 14.34 8.74 10.73
CA ARG A 84 15.14 9.94 11.02
C ARG A 84 14.72 11.10 10.10
N LEU A 85 14.55 12.29 10.67
CA LEU A 85 14.12 13.52 9.98
C LEU A 85 15.30 14.37 9.53
N CYS A 86 16.25 14.58 10.44
CA CYS A 86 17.39 15.48 10.26
C CYS A 86 18.71 14.87 10.75
N ARG A 87 18.67 13.78 11.52
CA ARG A 87 19.88 13.10 12.00
C ARG A 87 20.52 12.25 10.91
N ASP A 88 21.84 12.25 10.89
CA ASP A 88 22.70 11.42 10.04
C ASP A 88 22.40 11.55 8.52
N LEU A 89 21.95 12.73 8.07
CA LEU A 89 21.63 12.97 6.66
C LEU A 89 22.86 12.83 5.74
N ASP A 90 24.06 12.98 6.28
CA ASP A 90 25.36 12.79 5.61
C ASP A 90 25.82 11.33 5.57
N THR A 91 25.00 10.39 6.06
CA THR A 91 25.32 8.94 6.08
C THR A 91 24.63 8.18 4.95
N VAL A 92 23.71 7.26 5.27
CA VAL A 92 22.95 6.44 4.31
C VAL A 92 21.96 7.24 3.47
N PHE A 93 21.69 8.50 3.85
CA PHE A 93 20.80 9.41 3.12
C PHE A 93 21.56 10.40 2.23
N VAL A 94 22.89 10.35 2.20
CA VAL A 94 23.67 11.13 1.25
C VAL A 94 23.27 10.71 -0.16
N ASP A 95 22.89 11.68 -0.99
CA ASP A 95 22.34 11.47 -2.34
C ASP A 95 20.97 10.74 -2.41
N ASP A 96 20.31 10.51 -1.27
CA ASP A 96 18.97 9.89 -1.17
C ASP A 96 18.00 10.75 -0.33
N TYR A 97 18.25 12.07 -0.27
CA TYR A 97 17.35 13.00 0.39
C TYR A 97 16.07 13.19 -0.44
N HIS A 98 14.93 12.82 0.16
CA HIS A 98 13.62 12.90 -0.48
C HIS A 98 12.64 13.70 0.37
N ASN A 99 12.05 14.75 -0.20
CA ASN A 99 10.87 15.42 0.35
C ASN A 99 10.16 16.26 -0.73
N PRO A 100 9.08 15.74 -1.35
CA PRO A 100 8.35 16.45 -2.41
C PRO A 100 7.25 17.38 -1.87
N THR A 101 7.13 17.56 -0.55
CA THR A 101 6.15 18.47 0.04
C THR A 101 6.53 19.93 -0.17
N PHE A 102 7.84 20.22 -0.14
CA PHE A 102 8.36 21.57 -0.25
C PHE A 102 8.86 21.88 -1.67
N ALA A 103 8.77 23.15 -2.06
CA ALA A 103 9.36 23.59 -3.32
C ALA A 103 10.89 23.54 -3.26
N ALA A 104 11.53 23.34 -4.42
CA ALA A 104 12.99 23.36 -4.55
C ALA A 104 13.59 24.63 -3.93
N GLY A 105 14.67 24.47 -3.15
CA GLY A 105 15.32 25.55 -2.40
C GLY A 105 14.72 25.83 -1.01
N THR A 106 13.72 25.07 -0.57
CA THR A 106 13.22 25.11 0.82
C THR A 106 13.93 24.06 1.66
N LYS A 107 14.49 24.47 2.81
CA LYS A 107 15.14 23.54 3.74
C LYS A 107 14.11 22.92 4.68
N GLY A 108 13.84 21.63 4.51
CA GLY A 108 12.96 20.84 5.37
C GLY A 108 13.65 19.61 5.96
N PRO A 109 12.99 18.91 6.90
CA PRO A 109 13.38 17.53 7.23
C PRO A 109 13.19 16.64 6.00
N ARG A 110 13.95 15.53 5.88
CA ARG A 110 13.58 14.50 4.90
C ARG A 110 12.17 14.01 5.21
N GLN A 111 11.48 13.44 4.23
CA GLN A 111 10.25 12.70 4.46
C GLN A 111 10.61 11.24 4.75
N PRO A 112 10.44 10.73 5.98
CA PRO A 112 10.62 9.32 6.27
C PRO A 112 9.64 8.44 5.49
N TRP A 113 10.04 7.20 5.23
CA TRP A 113 9.31 6.27 4.36
C TRP A 113 8.98 5.00 5.13
N HIS A 114 7.70 4.85 5.50
CA HIS A 114 7.17 3.63 6.11
C HIS A 114 6.45 2.78 5.06
N ASP A 115 6.82 1.51 4.93
CA ASP A 115 6.30 0.64 3.87
C ASP A 115 6.39 -0.84 4.24
N LEU A 116 5.69 -1.68 3.47
CA LEU A 116 5.61 -3.13 3.65
C LEU A 116 6.06 -3.83 2.38
N HIS A 117 6.87 -4.88 2.54
CA HIS A 117 7.34 -5.72 1.44
C HIS A 117 7.46 -7.17 1.91
N CYS A 118 7.29 -8.13 0.99
CA CYS A 118 7.42 -9.54 1.32
C CYS A 118 8.34 -10.26 0.34
N LYS A 119 8.90 -11.37 0.82
CA LYS A 119 9.56 -12.39 0.01
C LYS A 119 8.65 -13.61 -0.07
N ILE A 120 8.44 -14.11 -1.27
CA ILE A 120 7.65 -15.30 -1.58
C ILE A 120 8.59 -16.39 -2.09
N GLU A 121 8.47 -17.57 -1.50
CA GLU A 121 9.12 -18.80 -1.94
C GLU A 121 8.08 -19.90 -2.09
N GLY A 122 8.44 -20.95 -2.83
CA GLY A 122 7.53 -22.06 -3.13
C GLY A 122 6.69 -21.80 -4.39
N PRO A 123 5.60 -22.56 -4.59
CA PRO A 123 4.78 -22.48 -5.80
C PRO A 123 4.32 -21.06 -6.18
N ALA A 124 3.90 -20.26 -5.19
CA ALA A 124 3.42 -18.89 -5.41
C ALA A 124 4.47 -17.96 -6.05
N ALA A 125 5.77 -18.23 -5.88
CA ALA A 125 6.82 -17.44 -6.55
C ALA A 125 6.78 -17.61 -8.08
N TYR A 126 6.33 -18.77 -8.57
CA TYR A 126 6.15 -19.05 -10.00
C TYR A 126 4.89 -18.39 -10.57
N ASP A 127 3.89 -18.08 -9.74
CA ASP A 127 2.73 -17.28 -10.15
C ASP A 127 3.15 -15.82 -10.39
N VAL A 128 4.01 -15.27 -9.53
CA VAL A 128 4.60 -13.94 -9.73
C VAL A 128 5.46 -13.91 -11.00
N LEU A 129 6.26 -14.95 -11.25
CA LEU A 129 7.00 -15.12 -12.51
C LEU A 129 6.04 -15.16 -13.70
N THR A 130 4.98 -15.98 -13.64
CA THR A 130 3.99 -16.10 -14.70
C THR A 130 3.36 -14.74 -15.04
N ASN A 131 3.03 -13.93 -14.03
CA ASN A 131 2.58 -12.56 -14.23
C ASN A 131 3.61 -11.72 -15.00
N PHE A 132 4.88 -11.74 -14.60
CA PHE A 132 5.95 -11.04 -15.32
C PHE A 132 6.06 -11.52 -16.77
N GLU A 133 6.03 -12.84 -17.02
CA GLU A 133 6.13 -13.39 -18.37
C GLU A 133 4.96 -12.96 -19.27
N GLN A 134 3.74 -12.98 -18.74
CA GLN A 134 2.53 -12.55 -19.44
C GLN A 134 2.63 -11.08 -19.88
N ARG A 135 3.12 -10.21 -18.99
CA ARG A 135 3.37 -8.78 -19.27
C ARG A 135 4.49 -8.59 -20.29
N TRP A 136 5.63 -9.27 -20.11
CA TRP A 136 6.76 -9.23 -21.05
C TRP A 136 6.33 -9.61 -22.48
N ARG A 137 5.57 -10.70 -22.61
CA ARG A 137 5.06 -11.18 -23.91
C ARG A 137 4.10 -10.19 -24.58
N LYS A 138 3.35 -9.40 -23.79
CA LYS A 138 2.47 -8.34 -24.31
C LYS A 138 3.28 -7.13 -24.78
N ALA A 139 4.21 -6.64 -23.95
CA ALA A 139 5.03 -5.46 -24.25
C ALA A 139 5.95 -5.68 -25.47
N THR A 140 6.54 -6.87 -25.63
CA THR A 140 7.47 -7.18 -26.73
C THR A 140 6.79 -7.45 -28.08
N LYS A 141 5.47 -7.62 -28.14
CA LYS A 141 4.71 -7.83 -29.40
C LYS A 141 4.87 -6.65 -30.36
N TRP A 142 4.87 -5.42 -29.84
CA TRP A 142 5.00 -4.19 -30.63
C TRP A 142 6.42 -3.98 -31.17
N SER A 143 7.43 -4.36 -30.39
CA SER A 143 8.83 -4.35 -30.83
C SER A 143 9.06 -5.28 -32.03
N LYS A 144 8.39 -6.44 -32.10
CA LYS A 144 8.47 -7.35 -33.26
C LYS A 144 7.84 -6.78 -34.53
N PHE A 145 6.81 -5.94 -34.41
CA PHE A 145 6.17 -5.29 -35.57
C PHE A 145 7.04 -4.16 -36.12
N GLY A 146 7.62 -3.32 -35.26
CA GLY A 146 8.59 -2.29 -35.68
C GLY A 146 9.90 -2.87 -36.25
N ARG A 147 10.33 -4.04 -35.77
CA ARG A 147 11.50 -4.77 -36.28
C ARG A 147 11.33 -5.33 -37.69
N ARG A 148 10.10 -5.51 -38.20
CA ARG A 148 9.88 -5.88 -39.62
C ARG A 148 10.34 -4.80 -40.60
N PHE A 149 10.52 -3.55 -40.13
CA PHE A 149 10.95 -2.42 -40.95
C PHE A 149 12.40 -1.98 -40.72
N LYS A 150 13.15 -2.59 -39.78
CA LYS A 150 14.58 -2.32 -39.57
C LYS A 150 15.40 -3.60 -39.71
N LYS A 151 16.12 -3.73 -40.83
CA LYS A 151 17.17 -4.74 -41.00
C LYS A 151 18.28 -4.42 -39.99
N ILE A 152 18.62 -5.41 -39.16
CA ILE A 152 19.72 -5.47 -38.19
C ILE A 152 19.41 -4.86 -36.80
N THR A 153 19.27 -5.73 -35.81
CA THR A 153 19.91 -5.66 -34.47
C THR A 153 19.57 -6.90 -33.62
N HIS A 154 20.51 -7.29 -32.75
CA HIS A 154 20.60 -8.49 -31.90
C HIS A 154 19.28 -9.20 -31.52
N TRP A 155 19.09 -10.41 -32.06
CA TRP A 155 17.97 -11.30 -31.72
C TRP A 155 18.02 -11.88 -30.30
N HIS A 156 19.21 -11.93 -29.67
CA HIS A 156 19.42 -12.62 -28.40
C HIS A 156 18.99 -11.83 -27.16
N ASP A 157 18.88 -10.50 -27.23
CA ASP A 157 18.65 -9.64 -26.05
C ASP A 157 17.18 -9.56 -25.57
N ASP A 158 16.21 -9.99 -26.37
CA ASP A 158 14.76 -9.81 -26.10
C ASP A 158 14.02 -11.14 -25.78
N ALA A 159 14.74 -12.27 -25.70
CA ALA A 159 14.15 -13.57 -25.45
C ALA A 159 14.01 -13.85 -23.95
N LEU A 160 12.77 -14.01 -23.48
CA LEU A 160 12.51 -14.51 -22.13
C LEU A 160 12.98 -15.97 -22.04
N LEU A 161 13.79 -16.27 -21.02
CA LEU A 161 14.26 -17.63 -20.77
C LEU A 161 13.07 -18.52 -20.40
N LYS A 162 13.08 -19.75 -20.91
CA LYS A 162 12.12 -20.79 -20.55
C LYS A 162 12.68 -21.57 -19.38
N ILE A 163 12.29 -21.19 -18.16
CA ILE A 163 12.88 -21.75 -16.93
C ILE A 163 12.63 -23.25 -16.86
N GLU A 164 11.52 -23.75 -17.39
CA GLU A 164 11.20 -25.18 -17.45
C GLU A 164 12.20 -26.01 -18.29
N ARG A 165 13.08 -25.35 -19.08
CA ARG A 165 14.13 -26.00 -19.87
C ARG A 165 15.49 -26.03 -19.15
N ILE A 166 15.61 -25.40 -18.00
CA ILE A 166 16.84 -25.31 -17.23
C ILE A 166 16.80 -26.39 -16.15
N SER A 167 17.46 -27.52 -16.41
CA SER A 167 17.31 -28.74 -15.58
C SER A 167 17.74 -28.59 -14.11
N TRP A 168 18.53 -27.58 -13.77
CA TRP A 168 18.95 -27.30 -12.40
C TRP A 168 18.10 -26.24 -11.70
N ILE A 169 17.06 -25.70 -12.34
CA ILE A 169 16.04 -24.86 -11.69
C ILE A 169 14.77 -25.70 -11.56
N ILE A 170 14.41 -26.02 -10.32
CA ILE A 170 13.14 -26.69 -10.03
C ILE A 170 12.04 -25.74 -10.46
N SER A 171 11.09 -26.19 -11.27
CA SER A 171 10.00 -25.35 -11.77
C SER A 171 8.82 -26.20 -12.21
N PRO A 172 7.60 -25.65 -12.18
CA PRO A 172 6.45 -26.31 -12.77
C PRO A 172 6.66 -26.60 -14.26
N SER A 173 6.19 -27.76 -14.71
CA SER A 173 6.31 -28.22 -16.08
C SER A 173 5.17 -29.20 -16.42
N SER A 174 5.14 -29.72 -17.65
CA SER A 174 4.15 -30.74 -18.02
C SER A 174 4.21 -32.01 -17.18
N SER A 175 5.35 -32.29 -16.55
CA SER A 175 5.56 -33.46 -15.67
C SER A 175 5.63 -33.12 -14.18
N VAL A 176 5.65 -31.82 -13.83
CA VAL A 176 5.74 -31.34 -12.43
C VAL A 176 4.60 -30.33 -12.24
N PRO A 177 3.47 -30.73 -11.64
CA PRO A 177 2.35 -29.83 -11.42
C PRO A 177 2.72 -28.70 -10.43
N ASN A 178 1.92 -27.64 -10.37
CA ASN A 178 2.20 -26.48 -9.53
C ASN A 178 2.22 -26.81 -8.02
N ASP A 179 1.50 -27.83 -7.60
CA ASP A 179 1.38 -28.31 -6.23
C ASP A 179 2.36 -29.48 -5.92
N ASP A 180 3.31 -29.75 -6.81
CA ASP A 180 4.28 -30.84 -6.61
C ASP A 180 5.12 -30.62 -5.33
N PRO A 181 5.30 -31.64 -4.47
CA PRO A 181 6.08 -31.53 -3.25
C PRO A 181 7.52 -31.05 -3.45
N SER A 182 8.12 -31.26 -4.64
CA SER A 182 9.47 -30.76 -4.95
C SER A 182 9.56 -29.24 -5.03
N LEU A 183 8.44 -28.54 -5.21
CA LEU A 183 8.35 -27.09 -5.23
C LEU A 183 8.08 -26.50 -3.84
N GLN A 184 7.67 -27.31 -2.87
CA GLN A 184 7.38 -26.87 -1.52
C GLN A 184 8.66 -26.49 -0.77
N ILE A 185 8.54 -25.50 0.12
CA ILE A 185 9.67 -25.04 0.95
C ILE A 185 9.72 -25.81 2.27
N THR A 186 8.55 -26.05 2.85
CA THR A 186 8.35 -26.84 4.06
C THR A 186 7.21 -27.82 3.79
N THR A 187 7.11 -28.87 4.59
CA THR A 187 6.03 -29.86 4.48
C THR A 187 4.73 -29.34 5.10
N GLU A 188 3.59 -29.90 4.70
CA GLU A 188 2.28 -29.53 5.28
C GLU A 188 2.20 -29.66 6.81
N ASP A 189 2.93 -30.62 7.41
CA ASP A 189 2.97 -30.80 8.86
C ASP A 189 3.92 -29.83 9.59
N ASP A 190 4.71 -29.04 8.85
CA ASP A 190 5.62 -28.05 9.44
C ASP A 190 4.81 -26.86 9.97
N PRO A 191 4.91 -26.51 11.26
CA PRO A 191 4.19 -25.37 11.82
C PRO A 191 4.52 -24.05 11.12
N GLU A 192 5.72 -23.91 10.53
CA GLU A 192 6.15 -22.70 9.82
C GLU A 192 5.72 -22.70 8.34
N ASN A 193 4.93 -23.67 7.89
CA ASN A 193 4.35 -23.67 6.53
C ASN A 193 3.41 -22.48 6.29
N TRP A 194 3.28 -22.09 5.03
CA TRP A 194 2.43 -20.99 4.57
C TRP A 194 1.61 -21.40 3.36
N HIS A 195 0.33 -21.07 3.39
CA HIS A 195 -0.50 -21.08 2.19
C HIS A 195 -0.55 -19.66 1.63
N VAL A 196 -0.12 -19.50 0.38
CA VAL A 196 0.02 -18.20 -0.28
C VAL A 196 -0.73 -18.21 -1.60
N GLN A 197 -1.51 -17.16 -1.85
CA GLN A 197 -2.17 -16.92 -3.13
C GLN A 197 -1.77 -15.55 -3.68
N VAL A 198 -1.45 -15.49 -4.97
CA VAL A 198 -1.12 -14.25 -5.68
C VAL A 198 -2.38 -13.66 -6.32
N PHE A 199 -2.60 -12.37 -6.10
CA PHE A 199 -3.73 -11.59 -6.62
C PHE A 199 -3.23 -10.43 -7.47
N ARG A 200 -4.05 -9.97 -8.42
CA ARG A 200 -3.72 -8.85 -9.31
C ARG A 200 -4.90 -7.92 -9.57
N SER A 201 -4.55 -6.71 -9.96
CA SER A 201 -5.41 -5.81 -10.73
C SER A 201 -4.74 -5.65 -12.08
N ILE A 202 -5.26 -6.29 -13.13
CA ILE A 202 -4.64 -6.24 -14.46
C ILE A 202 -5.64 -6.61 -15.55
N ASP A 203 -5.50 -6.02 -16.74
CA ASP A 203 -6.37 -6.32 -17.87
C ASP A 203 -5.63 -6.94 -19.07
N SER A 204 -6.42 -7.44 -20.02
CA SER A 204 -5.96 -8.01 -21.30
C SER A 204 -5.18 -7.01 -22.18
N GLY A 205 -5.24 -5.71 -21.89
CA GLY A 205 -4.41 -4.66 -22.47
C GLY A 205 -2.96 -4.70 -21.96
N SER A 206 -2.74 -5.22 -20.76
CA SER A 206 -1.44 -5.29 -20.09
C SER A 206 -0.79 -6.67 -20.11
N VAL A 207 -1.56 -7.74 -20.35
CA VAL A 207 -1.04 -9.12 -20.41
C VAL A 207 -1.36 -9.84 -21.72
N LYS A 208 -0.59 -10.90 -21.99
CA LYS A 208 -0.91 -11.92 -22.99
C LYS A 208 -1.25 -13.22 -22.28
N GLY A 209 -2.31 -13.89 -22.71
CA GLY A 209 -2.69 -15.22 -22.21
C GLY A 209 -4.09 -15.28 -21.60
N PHE A 210 -4.76 -14.14 -21.39
CA PHE A 210 -6.16 -14.14 -20.97
C PHE A 210 -7.06 -14.83 -22.00
N PRO A 211 -8.06 -15.59 -21.53
CA PRO A 211 -9.02 -16.24 -22.40
C PRO A 211 -9.81 -15.21 -23.21
N LYS A 212 -10.32 -15.65 -24.36
CA LYS A 212 -11.16 -14.81 -25.23
C LYS A 212 -12.63 -15.21 -25.17
N ASN A 213 -12.90 -16.45 -24.77
CA ASN A 213 -14.24 -16.98 -24.65
C ASN A 213 -14.83 -16.55 -23.30
N VAL A 214 -16.03 -15.98 -23.30
CA VAL A 214 -16.72 -15.50 -22.09
C VAL A 214 -16.86 -16.60 -21.03
N LYS A 215 -17.14 -17.85 -21.42
CA LYS A 215 -17.25 -18.97 -20.48
C LYS A 215 -15.92 -19.28 -19.79
N GLU A 216 -14.80 -19.16 -20.50
CA GLU A 216 -13.46 -19.37 -19.94
C GLU A 216 -13.03 -18.19 -19.06
N VAL A 217 -13.43 -16.97 -19.42
CA VAL A 217 -13.26 -15.76 -18.60
C VAL A 217 -13.94 -15.94 -17.25
N GLU A 218 -15.23 -16.29 -17.26
CA GLU A 218 -16.02 -16.51 -16.04
C GLU A 218 -15.48 -17.68 -15.21
N ALA A 219 -15.08 -18.79 -15.85
CA ALA A 219 -14.49 -19.93 -15.16
C ALA A 219 -13.16 -19.60 -14.45
N GLN A 220 -12.47 -18.53 -14.87
CA GLN A 220 -11.25 -18.02 -14.23
C GLN A 220 -11.52 -16.85 -13.27
N ASN A 221 -12.79 -16.56 -12.95
CA ASN A 221 -13.22 -15.42 -12.13
C ASN A 221 -12.76 -14.05 -12.66
N LEU A 222 -12.55 -13.95 -13.99
CA LEU A 222 -12.25 -12.71 -14.68
C LEU A 222 -13.57 -12.02 -15.08
N VAL A 223 -13.52 -10.70 -15.31
CA VAL A 223 -14.70 -9.92 -15.74
C VAL A 223 -14.45 -9.25 -17.08
N CYS A 224 -15.49 -9.17 -17.91
CA CYS A 224 -15.46 -8.42 -19.17
C CYS A 224 -16.04 -7.02 -18.98
N ALA A 225 -15.30 -5.97 -19.33
CA ALA A 225 -15.83 -4.62 -19.44
C ALA A 225 -15.11 -3.83 -20.53
N LYS A 226 -15.86 -3.05 -21.33
CA LYS A 226 -15.32 -2.18 -22.39
C LYS A 226 -14.30 -2.90 -23.30
N ASP A 227 -14.65 -4.09 -23.79
CA ASP A 227 -13.82 -4.96 -24.64
C ASP A 227 -12.51 -5.48 -24.01
N LEU A 228 -12.34 -5.31 -22.69
CA LEU A 228 -11.22 -5.84 -21.92
C LEU A 228 -11.68 -6.99 -21.03
N VAL A 229 -10.87 -8.04 -20.99
CA VAL A 229 -10.89 -9.03 -19.91
C VAL A 229 -10.05 -8.48 -18.76
N ILE A 230 -10.61 -8.45 -17.55
CA ILE A 230 -10.07 -7.78 -16.37
C ILE A 230 -9.98 -8.79 -15.22
N ASP A 231 -8.81 -8.83 -14.61
CA ASP A 231 -8.55 -9.45 -13.32
C ASP A 231 -8.63 -8.35 -12.25
N ARG A 232 -9.54 -8.54 -11.29
CA ARG A 232 -9.73 -7.66 -10.12
C ARG A 232 -9.64 -8.47 -8.83
N SER A 233 -8.87 -9.55 -8.86
CA SER A 233 -8.74 -10.50 -7.75
C SER A 233 -8.20 -9.86 -6.48
N ILE A 234 -7.43 -8.76 -6.54
CA ILE A 234 -7.04 -7.99 -5.34
C ILE A 234 -8.27 -7.48 -4.59
N GLN A 235 -9.19 -6.79 -5.29
CA GLN A 235 -10.40 -6.27 -4.65
C GLN A 235 -11.22 -7.41 -4.03
N MET A 236 -11.35 -8.53 -4.75
CA MET A 236 -12.08 -9.70 -4.27
C MET A 236 -11.43 -10.33 -3.04
N ALA A 237 -10.10 -10.41 -2.99
CA ALA A 237 -9.35 -10.91 -1.84
C ALA A 237 -9.56 -10.02 -0.60
N TYR A 238 -9.48 -8.70 -0.76
CA TYR A 238 -9.79 -7.76 0.33
C TYR A 238 -11.23 -7.93 0.83
N ILE A 239 -12.22 -7.98 -0.08
CA ILE A 239 -13.63 -8.19 0.28
C ILE A 239 -13.80 -9.50 1.07
N GLN A 240 -13.22 -10.60 0.58
CA GLN A 240 -13.33 -11.90 1.23
C GLN A 240 -12.69 -11.91 2.62
N ALA A 241 -11.50 -11.31 2.76
CA ALA A 241 -10.80 -11.20 4.04
C ALA A 241 -11.61 -10.37 5.05
N ILE A 242 -12.14 -9.21 4.64
CA ILE A 242 -12.99 -8.36 5.49
C ILE A 242 -14.26 -9.11 5.92
N ARG A 243 -14.93 -9.79 4.98
CA ARG A 243 -16.16 -10.56 5.27
C ARG A 243 -15.89 -11.72 6.21
N SER A 244 -14.70 -12.32 6.16
CA SER A 244 -14.32 -13.44 7.03
C SER A 244 -13.88 -12.98 8.43
N ALA A 245 -13.48 -11.71 8.58
CA ALA A 245 -12.99 -11.16 9.84
C ALA A 245 -13.96 -11.35 11.01
N GLN A 246 -13.42 -11.77 12.15
CA GLN A 246 -14.14 -12.14 13.37
C GLN A 246 -13.83 -11.23 14.55
N HIS A 247 -12.58 -10.76 14.70
CA HIS A 247 -12.07 -10.06 15.88
C HIS A 247 -11.61 -8.64 15.55
N PHE A 248 -10.68 -8.48 14.60
CA PHE A 248 -10.19 -7.16 14.24
C PHE A 248 -9.58 -7.11 12.82
N ILE A 249 -9.44 -5.89 12.31
CA ILE A 249 -8.70 -5.61 11.07
C ILE A 249 -7.69 -4.49 11.34
N TYR A 250 -6.44 -4.70 10.91
CA TYR A 250 -5.39 -3.68 10.93
C TYR A 250 -4.94 -3.38 9.49
N ILE A 251 -5.05 -2.14 9.06
CA ILE A 251 -4.73 -1.70 7.70
C ILE A 251 -3.65 -0.62 7.76
N GLU A 252 -2.65 -0.74 6.91
CA GLU A 252 -1.74 0.35 6.58
C GLU A 252 -1.81 0.59 5.08
N ASN A 253 -2.23 1.78 4.67
CA ASN A 253 -2.41 2.09 3.26
C ASN A 253 -2.10 3.54 2.90
N GLN A 254 -1.45 3.78 1.75
CA GLN A 254 -1.18 5.13 1.26
C GLN A 254 -2.46 5.92 0.94
N TYR A 255 -3.51 5.25 0.49
CA TYR A 255 -4.80 5.88 0.22
C TYR A 255 -5.92 5.09 0.89
N PHE A 256 -6.94 5.80 1.33
CA PHE A 256 -8.15 5.18 1.85
C PHE A 256 -9.39 5.95 1.37
N LEU A 257 -9.86 5.59 0.18
CA LEU A 257 -11.04 6.19 -0.43
C LEU A 257 -11.76 5.20 -1.36
N GLY A 258 -13.08 5.28 -1.39
CA GLY A 258 -13.90 4.39 -2.22
C GLY A 258 -15.33 4.27 -1.74
N SER A 259 -16.07 3.40 -2.43
CA SER A 259 -17.51 3.24 -2.26
C SER A 259 -18.29 4.53 -2.51
N SER A 260 -17.91 5.28 -3.56
CA SER A 260 -18.45 6.63 -3.81
C SER A 260 -19.97 6.65 -3.94
N PHE A 261 -20.58 5.58 -4.47
CA PHE A 261 -22.04 5.44 -4.57
C PHE A 261 -22.79 5.66 -3.25
N ALA A 262 -22.11 5.53 -2.09
CA ALA A 262 -22.66 5.74 -0.76
C ALA A 262 -22.12 6.99 -0.04
N TRP A 263 -21.26 7.79 -0.67
CA TRP A 263 -20.81 9.05 -0.11
C TRP A 263 -21.98 10.03 0.13
N PRO A 264 -21.89 10.90 1.15
CA PRO A 264 -22.96 11.87 1.42
C PRO A 264 -23.11 12.90 0.29
N SER A 265 -22.00 13.21 -0.41
CA SER A 265 -21.96 14.05 -1.61
C SER A 265 -21.13 13.34 -2.71
N TYR A 266 -21.29 13.74 -3.98
CA TYR A 266 -20.50 13.23 -5.11
C TYR A 266 -20.59 11.71 -5.33
N LYS A 267 -21.81 11.17 -5.34
CA LYS A 267 -22.04 9.72 -5.46
C LYS A 267 -21.54 9.11 -6.78
N ASP A 268 -21.52 9.91 -7.83
CA ASP A 268 -21.18 9.49 -9.20
C ASP A 268 -19.68 9.65 -9.53
N ALA A 269 -18.80 9.86 -8.54
CA ALA A 269 -17.35 10.01 -8.74
C ALA A 269 -16.67 8.74 -9.34
N GLY A 270 -17.38 7.61 -9.38
CA GLY A 270 -16.93 6.36 -9.99
C GLY A 270 -15.82 5.64 -9.21
N ALA A 271 -15.72 5.91 -7.90
CA ALA A 271 -14.82 5.21 -6.99
C ALA A 271 -15.53 3.99 -6.37
N ASP A 272 -15.98 3.07 -7.23
CA ASP A 272 -16.94 2.01 -6.89
C ASP A 272 -16.37 0.82 -6.11
N ASN A 273 -15.07 0.82 -5.76
CA ASN A 273 -14.48 -0.26 -4.98
C ASN A 273 -15.20 -0.40 -3.63
N LEU A 274 -15.40 -1.64 -3.20
CA LEU A 274 -16.26 -1.95 -2.05
C LEU A 274 -15.54 -1.93 -0.70
N ILE A 275 -14.23 -1.68 -0.66
CA ILE A 275 -13.43 -1.92 0.55
C ILE A 275 -13.92 -1.09 1.75
N PRO A 276 -14.13 0.23 1.65
CA PRO A 276 -14.66 1.01 2.77
C PRO A 276 -16.06 0.59 3.21
N MET A 277 -16.95 0.26 2.26
CA MET A 277 -18.31 -0.20 2.55
C MET A 277 -18.31 -1.55 3.28
N GLU A 278 -17.52 -2.53 2.83
CA GLU A 278 -17.43 -3.85 3.47
C GLU A 278 -16.93 -3.73 4.92
N ILE A 279 -15.97 -2.84 5.19
CA ILE A 279 -15.49 -2.57 6.55
C ILE A 279 -16.60 -1.99 7.42
N ALA A 280 -17.29 -0.95 6.94
CA ALA A 280 -18.38 -0.31 7.69
C ALA A 280 -19.52 -1.30 7.98
N LEU A 281 -19.91 -2.11 7.00
CA LEU A 281 -20.95 -3.14 7.16
C LEU A 281 -20.49 -4.29 8.05
N LYS A 282 -19.21 -4.68 8.02
CA LYS A 282 -18.65 -5.66 8.95
C LYS A 282 -18.75 -5.16 10.39
N ILE A 283 -18.32 -3.93 10.66
CA ILE A 283 -18.46 -3.31 11.99
C ILE A 283 -19.93 -3.26 12.42
N ALA A 284 -20.81 -2.76 11.56
CA ALA A 284 -22.25 -2.68 11.84
C ALA A 284 -22.84 -4.08 12.15
N SER A 285 -22.44 -5.11 11.40
CA SER A 285 -22.90 -6.49 11.66
C SER A 285 -22.46 -7.00 13.03
N LYS A 286 -21.24 -6.66 13.47
CA LYS A 286 -20.68 -7.06 14.76
C LYS A 286 -21.35 -6.31 15.92
N ILE A 287 -21.61 -5.01 15.75
CA ILE A 287 -22.42 -4.22 16.69
C ILE A 287 -23.80 -4.85 16.88
N ARG A 288 -24.49 -5.16 15.78
CA ARG A 288 -25.82 -5.79 15.81
C ARG A 288 -25.82 -7.13 16.52
N ALA A 289 -24.78 -7.93 16.29
CA ALA A 289 -24.56 -9.22 16.94
C ALA A 289 -24.10 -9.09 18.40
N LYS A 290 -23.81 -7.87 18.88
CA LYS A 290 -23.19 -7.59 20.19
C LYS A 290 -21.85 -8.31 20.36
N GLU A 291 -21.13 -8.49 19.26
CA GLU A 291 -19.80 -9.08 19.22
C GLU A 291 -18.77 -7.96 19.17
N ARG A 292 -17.71 -8.09 19.96
CA ARG A 292 -16.64 -7.11 19.96
C ARG A 292 -15.82 -7.21 18.66
N PHE A 293 -15.60 -6.06 18.02
CA PHE A 293 -14.81 -5.96 16.80
C PHE A 293 -14.16 -4.58 16.70
N SER A 294 -12.94 -4.49 16.18
CA SER A 294 -12.25 -3.22 15.99
C SER A 294 -11.52 -3.16 14.65
N VAL A 295 -11.38 -1.96 14.11
CA VAL A 295 -10.66 -1.67 12.88
C VAL A 295 -9.72 -0.49 13.11
N TYR A 296 -8.47 -0.70 12.73
CA TYR A 296 -7.39 0.27 12.83
C TYR A 296 -6.88 0.56 11.42
N VAL A 297 -6.86 1.84 11.03
CA VAL A 297 -6.41 2.26 9.71
C VAL A 297 -5.31 3.30 9.86
N VAL A 298 -4.11 2.98 9.40
CA VAL A 298 -2.95 3.88 9.36
C VAL A 298 -2.76 4.36 7.92
N ILE A 299 -2.84 5.67 7.73
CA ILE A 299 -2.73 6.36 6.43
C ILE A 299 -1.70 7.49 6.54
N PRO A 300 -1.13 8.00 5.44
CA PRO A 300 -0.25 9.15 5.54
C PRO A 300 -1.05 10.37 6.02
N MET A 301 -0.37 11.31 6.69
CA MET A 301 -1.04 12.52 7.17
C MET A 301 -1.71 13.27 5.99
N TRP A 302 -1.00 13.35 4.87
CA TRP A 302 -1.52 13.71 3.54
C TRP A 302 -0.85 12.85 2.45
N PRO A 303 -1.49 12.65 1.29
CA PRO A 303 -0.85 12.09 0.11
C PRO A 303 0.39 12.88 -0.32
N GLU A 304 1.45 12.19 -0.75
CA GLU A 304 2.71 12.81 -1.14
C GLU A 304 2.57 13.94 -2.18
N GLY A 305 3.33 15.01 -1.96
CA GLY A 305 3.22 16.27 -2.68
C GLY A 305 2.84 17.42 -1.74
N ALA A 306 2.72 18.63 -2.29
CA ALA A 306 2.32 19.81 -1.51
C ALA A 306 0.85 19.67 -1.05
N PRO A 307 0.55 19.72 0.26
CA PRO A 307 -0.80 19.58 0.80
C PRO A 307 -1.80 20.60 0.27
N THR A 308 -1.33 21.77 -0.13
CA THR A 308 -2.12 22.86 -0.68
C THR A 308 -2.43 22.70 -2.18
N SER A 309 -1.81 21.73 -2.85
CA SER A 309 -2.06 21.46 -4.27
C SER A 309 -3.47 20.94 -4.51
N ALA A 310 -4.04 21.25 -5.67
CA ALA A 310 -5.39 20.81 -6.04
C ALA A 310 -5.53 19.28 -6.02
N SER A 311 -4.53 18.53 -6.49
CA SER A 311 -4.55 17.07 -6.49
C SER A 311 -4.59 16.48 -5.08
N VAL A 312 -3.78 16.98 -4.15
CA VAL A 312 -3.75 16.49 -2.77
C VAL A 312 -5.05 16.87 -2.05
N GLN A 313 -5.53 18.10 -2.23
CA GLN A 313 -6.80 18.54 -1.65
C GLN A 313 -8.01 17.76 -2.17
N GLU A 314 -8.01 17.36 -3.45
CA GLU A 314 -9.06 16.51 -4.03
C GLU A 314 -9.07 15.11 -3.40
N ILE A 315 -7.90 14.50 -3.26
CA ILE A 315 -7.77 13.16 -2.68
C ILE A 315 -8.22 13.16 -1.22
N LEU A 316 -7.82 14.18 -0.45
CA LEU A 316 -8.26 14.36 0.93
C LEU A 316 -9.76 14.60 1.03
N TYR A 317 -10.36 15.26 0.04
CA TYR A 317 -11.80 15.43 -0.04
C TYR A 317 -12.52 14.07 -0.20
N TRP A 318 -12.06 13.21 -1.12
CA TRP A 318 -12.58 11.84 -1.29
C TRP A 318 -12.40 10.95 -0.06
N GLN A 319 -11.24 11.05 0.60
CA GLN A 319 -10.99 10.38 1.86
C GLN A 319 -11.99 10.85 2.94
N GLY A 320 -12.22 12.16 3.05
CA GLY A 320 -13.21 12.73 3.96
C GLY A 320 -14.64 12.25 3.69
N GLN A 321 -15.07 12.19 2.42
CA GLN A 321 -16.37 11.61 2.04
C GLN A 321 -16.49 10.14 2.45
N THR A 322 -15.41 9.38 2.25
CA THR A 322 -15.33 7.95 2.61
C THR A 322 -15.44 7.75 4.11
N MET A 323 -14.66 8.48 4.91
CA MET A 323 -14.71 8.43 6.38
C MET A 323 -16.10 8.84 6.90
N GLN A 324 -16.67 9.91 6.35
CA GLN A 324 -18.02 10.37 6.73
C GLN A 324 -19.10 9.33 6.45
N MET A 325 -19.03 8.63 5.31
CA MET A 325 -19.93 7.52 4.99
C MET A 325 -19.79 6.39 6.03
N MET A 326 -18.56 5.94 6.30
CA MET A 326 -18.32 4.82 7.21
C MET A 326 -18.80 5.12 8.63
N TYR A 327 -18.41 6.27 9.19
CA TYR A 327 -18.84 6.65 10.54
C TYR A 327 -20.35 6.88 10.63
N GLY A 328 -20.98 7.41 9.59
CA GLY A 328 -22.44 7.55 9.54
C GLY A 328 -23.18 6.19 9.60
N ILE A 329 -22.66 5.16 8.93
CA ILE A 329 -23.20 3.79 9.00
C ILE A 329 -23.05 3.22 10.42
N ILE A 330 -21.86 3.37 11.02
CA ILE A 330 -21.55 2.84 12.35
C ILE A 330 -22.41 3.54 13.42
N ALA A 331 -22.47 4.87 13.41
CA ALA A 331 -23.26 5.65 14.36
C ALA A 331 -24.75 5.33 14.28
N LYS A 332 -25.28 5.15 13.06
CA LYS A 332 -26.67 4.71 12.86
C LYS A 332 -26.91 3.33 13.48
N GLU A 333 -25.98 2.38 13.31
CA GLU A 333 -26.13 1.05 13.88
C GLU A 333 -26.07 1.07 15.42
N LEU A 334 -25.15 1.84 16.02
CA LEU A 334 -25.04 2.01 17.47
C LEU A 334 -26.35 2.50 18.08
N LYS A 335 -26.96 3.53 17.49
CA LYS A 335 -28.27 4.05 17.91
C LYS A 335 -29.37 3.00 17.79
N SER A 336 -29.46 2.34 16.64
CA SER A 336 -30.49 1.30 16.41
C SER A 336 -30.34 0.08 17.34
N SER A 337 -29.13 -0.18 17.84
CA SER A 337 -28.81 -1.25 18.78
C SER A 337 -28.93 -0.85 20.25
N GLY A 338 -29.32 0.40 20.55
CA GLY A 338 -29.44 0.92 21.92
C GLY A 338 -28.09 1.17 22.62
N LEU A 339 -27.02 1.38 21.84
CA LEU A 339 -25.66 1.66 22.32
C LEU A 339 -25.29 3.13 22.13
N GLU A 340 -26.21 4.04 22.44
CA GLU A 340 -26.05 5.50 22.22
C GLU A 340 -24.91 6.12 23.03
N ASN A 341 -24.47 5.46 24.10
CA ASN A 341 -23.34 5.88 24.93
C ASN A 341 -21.98 5.36 24.42
N SER A 342 -21.96 4.55 23.35
CA SER A 342 -20.72 4.07 22.73
C SER A 342 -20.27 5.02 21.63
N ASP A 343 -18.96 5.17 21.47
CA ASP A 343 -18.38 6.05 20.47
C ASP A 343 -18.11 5.26 19.18
N PRO A 344 -18.38 5.80 17.96
CA PRO A 344 -17.95 5.15 16.72
C PRO A 344 -16.45 4.82 16.68
N THR A 345 -15.62 5.62 17.36
CA THR A 345 -14.16 5.41 17.51
C THR A 345 -13.80 4.27 18.47
N ASP A 346 -14.76 3.69 19.19
CA ASP A 346 -14.53 2.40 19.87
C ASP A 346 -14.39 1.25 18.85
N TYR A 347 -14.84 1.43 17.60
CA TYR A 347 -14.87 0.39 16.56
C TYR A 347 -14.02 0.70 15.34
N LEU A 348 -13.97 1.95 14.86
CA LEU A 348 -13.18 2.35 13.68
C LEU A 348 -12.26 3.49 14.05
N ASN A 349 -10.97 3.34 13.80
CA ASN A 349 -9.98 4.36 14.11
C ASN A 349 -9.06 4.64 12.93
N PHE A 350 -8.81 5.93 12.67
CA PHE A 350 -7.85 6.39 11.69
C PHE A 350 -6.67 7.06 12.38
N TYR A 351 -5.47 6.72 11.93
CA TYR A 351 -4.21 7.23 12.43
C TYR A 351 -3.32 7.67 11.26
N CYS A 352 -2.31 8.48 11.57
CA CYS A 352 -1.17 8.70 10.70
C CYS A 352 0.13 8.56 11.49
N LEU A 353 1.26 8.60 10.80
CA LEU A 353 2.57 8.52 11.45
C LEU A 353 3.28 9.87 11.39
N GLY A 354 4.04 10.17 12.44
CA GLY A 354 4.90 11.35 12.48
C GLY A 354 6.07 11.18 13.43
N ASN A 355 7.08 12.01 13.23
CA ASN A 355 8.25 12.04 14.08
C ASN A 355 8.55 13.46 14.56
N ARG A 356 9.24 13.56 15.70
CA ARG A 356 9.91 14.77 16.16
C ARG A 356 11.31 14.43 16.61
N GLU A 357 12.31 15.20 16.18
CA GLU A 357 13.70 14.97 16.56
C GLU A 357 14.28 16.15 17.33
N GLU A 358 15.04 15.85 18.37
CA GLU A 358 15.84 16.87 19.06
C GLU A 358 17.09 17.20 18.24
N TRP A 359 17.51 18.47 18.24
CA TRP A 359 18.79 18.86 17.66
C TRP A 359 19.86 18.93 18.74
N HIS A 360 21.03 18.36 18.45
CA HIS A 360 22.27 18.71 19.15
C HIS A 360 23.05 19.72 18.29
N GLU A 361 23.22 20.94 18.79
CA GLU A 361 23.89 22.05 18.07
C GLU A 361 25.31 21.70 17.60
N GLU A 362 25.97 20.73 18.24
CA GLU A 362 27.37 20.34 17.97
C GLU A 362 27.54 19.39 16.77
N SER A 363 26.48 18.76 16.25
CA SER A 363 26.57 17.74 15.19
C SER A 363 26.64 18.30 13.76
N ASN A 364 26.87 19.61 13.60
CA ASN A 364 26.63 20.33 12.36
C ASN A 364 27.89 20.70 11.56
N SER A 365 28.71 19.72 11.21
CA SER A 365 29.62 19.86 10.06
C SER A 365 28.86 19.97 8.73
N ALA A 366 27.61 19.47 8.65
CA ALA A 366 26.77 19.54 7.45
C ALA A 366 26.00 20.87 7.29
N ALA A 367 25.64 21.59 8.37
CA ALA A 367 25.07 22.95 8.24
C ALA A 367 26.09 24.04 7.88
N LYS A 368 27.39 23.72 7.81
CA LYS A 368 28.42 24.65 7.31
C LYS A 368 28.58 24.63 5.79
N VAL A 369 27.87 23.77 5.06
CA VAL A 369 27.87 23.79 3.59
C VAL A 369 26.59 24.42 3.05
N SER A 370 26.57 25.75 3.07
CA SER A 370 26.39 26.59 1.87
C SER A 370 25.67 27.90 2.18
N SER A 371 26.38 28.98 1.87
CA SER A 371 25.84 30.28 1.58
C SER A 371 25.00 30.22 0.29
N SER A 372 23.69 30.05 0.40
CA SER A 372 22.76 30.35 -0.69
C SER A 372 21.36 30.59 -0.12
N GLY A 373 20.53 31.39 -0.80
CA GLY A 373 19.26 31.95 -0.29
C GLY A 373 18.10 30.96 -0.04
N GLU A 374 18.37 29.84 0.63
CA GLU A 374 17.38 28.84 1.02
C GLU A 374 16.57 29.29 2.25
N VAL A 375 15.25 29.08 2.21
CA VAL A 375 14.35 29.45 3.32
C VAL A 375 14.06 28.20 4.15
N ALA A 376 14.27 28.27 5.47
CA ALA A 376 13.94 27.18 6.38
C ALA A 376 12.41 27.05 6.52
N SER A 377 11.90 25.83 6.36
CA SER A 377 10.47 25.51 6.57
C SER A 377 10.08 25.61 8.04
N ALA A 378 8.78 25.81 8.31
CA ALA A 378 8.24 25.73 9.66
C ALA A 378 8.44 24.33 10.27
N SER A 379 8.36 23.27 9.46
CA SER A 379 8.65 21.89 9.89
C SER A 379 10.09 21.70 10.36
N GLN A 380 11.06 22.36 9.71
CA GLN A 380 12.44 22.40 10.19
C GLN A 380 12.50 23.12 11.56
N LYS A 381 11.87 24.29 11.68
CA LYS A 381 11.84 25.08 12.93
C LYS A 381 11.25 24.30 14.11
N TYR A 382 10.11 23.63 13.92
CA TYR A 382 9.43 22.86 14.97
C TYR A 382 9.89 21.41 15.09
N ARG A 383 10.86 21.02 14.25
CA ARG A 383 11.56 19.73 14.23
C ARG A 383 10.60 18.55 14.15
N ARG A 384 9.64 18.65 13.23
CA ARG A 384 8.57 17.66 13.07
C ARG A 384 8.23 17.46 11.61
N PHE A 385 7.84 16.25 11.26
CA PHE A 385 7.25 15.94 9.96
C PHE A 385 6.46 14.64 10.03
N MET A 386 5.58 14.42 9.06
CA MET A 386 4.94 13.11 8.92
C MET A 386 5.99 12.05 8.53
N ILE A 387 5.78 10.83 9.01
CA ILE A 387 6.38 9.64 8.41
C ILE A 387 5.41 9.21 7.33
N TYR A 388 5.88 9.10 6.09
CA TYR A 388 5.00 8.82 4.97
C TYR A 388 4.65 7.34 4.94
N VAL A 389 3.37 7.04 5.17
CA VAL A 389 2.82 5.69 5.07
C VAL A 389 2.61 5.38 3.59
N HIS A 390 3.59 4.71 2.99
CA HIS A 390 3.48 4.17 1.64
C HIS A 390 3.04 2.70 1.63
N ALA A 391 2.88 2.08 2.79
CA ALA A 391 2.35 0.73 2.93
C ALA A 391 1.10 0.45 2.09
N LYS A 392 0.90 -0.82 1.70
CA LYS A 392 -0.36 -1.35 1.16
C LYS A 392 -0.62 -2.76 1.70
N GLY A 393 -1.03 -2.83 2.96
CA GLY A 393 -1.26 -4.09 3.66
C GLY A 393 -2.50 -4.10 4.54
N MET A 394 -2.99 -5.31 4.81
CA MET A 394 -4.09 -5.58 5.73
C MET A 394 -3.83 -6.88 6.48
N ILE A 395 -3.94 -6.84 7.81
CA ILE A 395 -3.90 -8.00 8.70
C ILE A 395 -5.31 -8.21 9.25
N VAL A 396 -5.76 -9.46 9.24
CA VAL A 396 -7.07 -9.86 9.75
C VAL A 396 -6.87 -10.92 10.81
N ASP A 397 -7.39 -10.64 12.01
CA ASP A 397 -7.47 -11.57 13.15
C ASP A 397 -6.14 -12.23 13.56
N ASP A 398 -5.00 -11.59 13.24
CA ASP A 398 -3.64 -12.12 13.41
C ASP A 398 -3.38 -13.48 12.71
N GLU A 399 -4.27 -13.91 11.80
CA GLU A 399 -4.17 -15.19 11.08
C GLU A 399 -4.01 -15.05 9.57
N TYR A 400 -4.44 -13.93 8.98
CA TYR A 400 -4.37 -13.71 7.54
C TYR A 400 -3.78 -12.33 7.24
N VAL A 401 -2.92 -12.26 6.21
CA VAL A 401 -2.30 -11.01 5.75
C VAL A 401 -2.48 -10.86 4.24
N ILE A 402 -2.79 -9.65 3.78
CA ILE A 402 -2.66 -9.21 2.40
C ILE A 402 -1.57 -8.15 2.34
N LEU A 403 -0.65 -8.27 1.38
CA LEU A 403 0.43 -7.32 1.16
C LEU A 403 0.73 -7.20 -0.33
N GLY A 404 0.87 -5.97 -0.84
CA GLY A 404 1.17 -5.76 -2.25
C GLY A 404 1.44 -4.31 -2.62
N SER A 405 1.12 -3.96 -3.87
CA SER A 405 1.27 -2.60 -4.40
C SER A 405 -0.03 -1.80 -4.44
N ALA A 406 -1.19 -2.46 -4.25
CA ALA A 406 -2.51 -1.89 -4.47
C ALA A 406 -2.99 -1.01 -3.30
N ASN A 407 -3.24 0.25 -3.59
CA ASN A 407 -3.83 1.18 -2.64
C ASN A 407 -5.34 0.95 -2.47
N ILE A 408 -5.94 1.38 -1.35
CA ILE A 408 -7.40 1.41 -1.20
C ILE A 408 -7.94 2.66 -1.90
N ASN A 409 -7.99 2.57 -3.23
CA ASN A 409 -8.58 3.54 -4.14
C ASN A 409 -9.04 2.83 -5.42
N GLN A 410 -9.82 3.50 -6.25
CA GLN A 410 -10.33 2.94 -7.48
C GLN A 410 -9.23 2.69 -8.51
N ARG A 411 -8.21 3.57 -8.57
CA ARG A 411 -7.02 3.38 -9.41
C ARG A 411 -6.39 1.99 -9.26
N SER A 412 -6.30 1.48 -8.03
CA SER A 412 -5.68 0.18 -7.75
C SER A 412 -6.69 -0.97 -7.77
N MET A 413 -7.92 -0.74 -7.29
CA MET A 413 -8.91 -1.81 -7.06
C MET A 413 -9.74 -2.17 -8.29
N ALA A 414 -9.77 -1.33 -9.33
CA ALA A 414 -10.64 -1.53 -10.49
C ALA A 414 -10.21 -2.68 -11.42
N GLY A 415 -8.93 -3.06 -11.44
CA GLY A 415 -8.38 -4.05 -12.38
C GLY A 415 -8.05 -3.49 -13.77
N SER A 416 -8.82 -2.51 -14.25
CA SER A 416 -8.67 -1.89 -15.57
C SER A 416 -8.05 -0.48 -15.55
N ARG A 417 -7.46 -0.08 -14.43
CA ARG A 417 -6.80 1.22 -14.24
C ARG A 417 -5.30 0.98 -14.10
N ASP A 418 -4.71 1.21 -12.93
CA ASP A 418 -3.30 0.87 -12.72
C ASP A 418 -3.15 -0.65 -12.59
N THR A 419 -2.02 -1.19 -13.06
CA THR A 419 -1.74 -2.61 -12.86
C THR A 419 -1.07 -2.83 -11.51
N GLU A 420 -1.62 -3.73 -10.69
CA GLU A 420 -1.17 -4.02 -9.33
C GLU A 420 -0.93 -5.51 -9.10
N ILE A 421 -0.18 -5.84 -8.04
CA ILE A 421 0.06 -7.21 -7.59
C ILE A 421 0.04 -7.25 -6.06
N ALA A 422 -0.52 -8.31 -5.49
CA ALA A 422 -0.50 -8.57 -4.06
C ALA A 422 -0.39 -10.07 -3.82
N MET A 423 0.01 -10.44 -2.61
CA MET A 423 -0.20 -11.78 -2.07
C MET A 423 -1.18 -11.70 -0.90
N GLY A 424 -1.91 -12.78 -0.68
CA GLY A 424 -2.53 -13.04 0.60
C GLY A 424 -2.07 -14.39 1.13
N ALA A 425 -1.86 -14.47 2.43
CA ALA A 425 -1.23 -15.62 3.05
C ALA A 425 -1.70 -15.86 4.49
N TYR A 426 -1.65 -17.13 4.90
CA TYR A 426 -1.83 -17.56 6.28
C TYR A 426 -0.94 -18.77 6.58
N GLN A 427 -0.68 -19.00 7.87
CA GLN A 427 -0.05 -20.23 8.34
C GLN A 427 -1.14 -21.21 8.78
N PRO A 428 -1.29 -22.38 8.14
CA PRO A 428 -2.41 -23.30 8.41
C PRO A 428 -2.42 -23.82 9.86
N HIS A 429 -1.25 -23.89 10.51
CA HIS A 429 -1.12 -24.28 11.90
C HIS A 429 -1.42 -23.15 12.89
N TYR A 430 -1.46 -21.89 12.47
CA TYR A 430 -1.74 -20.72 13.29
C TYR A 430 -3.00 -20.00 12.81
N THR A 431 -4.14 -20.70 12.90
CA THR A 431 -5.47 -20.13 12.66
C THR A 431 -6.33 -20.27 13.91
N TRP A 432 -7.36 -19.43 14.04
CA TRP A 432 -8.34 -19.56 15.13
C TRP A 432 -9.00 -20.93 15.13
N SER A 433 -9.35 -21.44 13.94
CA SER A 433 -9.96 -22.76 13.78
C SER A 433 -9.06 -23.92 14.23
N LYS A 434 -7.74 -23.83 14.00
CA LYS A 434 -6.79 -24.89 14.36
C LYS A 434 -6.33 -24.79 15.81
N LYS A 435 -6.05 -23.57 16.30
CA LYS A 435 -5.52 -23.33 17.65
C LYS A 435 -6.60 -23.26 18.72
N GLN A 436 -7.85 -22.93 18.35
CA GLN A 436 -8.96 -22.69 19.29
C GLN A 436 -8.66 -21.58 20.33
N LYS A 437 -7.70 -20.71 19.99
CA LYS A 437 -7.24 -19.54 20.73
C LYS A 437 -6.52 -18.59 19.77
N HIS A 438 -6.15 -17.41 20.25
CA HIS A 438 -5.45 -16.41 19.45
C HIS A 438 -4.22 -17.00 18.73
N PRO A 439 -4.13 -16.90 17.39
CA PRO A 439 -3.04 -17.47 16.62
C PRO A 439 -1.76 -16.63 16.75
N ASN A 440 -0.85 -17.09 17.59
CA ASN A 440 0.44 -16.44 17.81
C ASN A 440 1.50 -16.93 16.79
N GLY A 441 1.21 -16.79 15.50
CA GLY A 441 2.15 -17.11 14.40
C GLY A 441 3.04 -15.92 14.02
N GLN A 442 3.65 -16.01 12.84
CA GLN A 442 4.46 -14.94 12.24
C GLN A 442 3.63 -13.69 11.92
N ILE A 443 2.34 -13.84 11.56
CA ILE A 443 1.45 -12.69 11.29
C ILE A 443 1.23 -11.88 12.58
N TYR A 444 0.89 -12.56 13.69
CA TYR A 444 0.85 -11.96 15.02
C TYR A 444 2.17 -11.27 15.38
N GLY A 445 3.30 -11.95 15.17
CA GLY A 445 4.63 -11.40 15.46
C GLY A 445 4.92 -10.13 14.63
N TYR A 446 4.57 -10.15 13.35
CA TYR A 446 4.73 -9.00 12.46
C TYR A 446 3.85 -7.82 12.88
N ARG A 447 2.58 -8.07 13.21
CA ARG A 447 1.64 -7.06 13.71
C ARG A 447 2.09 -6.47 15.05
N MET A 448 2.59 -7.28 15.98
CA MET A 448 3.21 -6.80 17.22
C MET A 448 4.46 -5.97 16.95
N SER A 449 5.29 -6.32 15.96
CA SER A 449 6.49 -5.56 15.57
C SER A 449 6.12 -4.18 15.02
N LEU A 450 5.12 -4.11 14.14
CA LEU A 450 4.59 -2.83 13.63
C LEU A 450 4.05 -1.97 14.78
N TRP A 451 3.34 -2.58 15.72
CA TRP A 451 2.82 -1.85 16.88
C TRP A 451 3.93 -1.40 17.84
N ALA A 452 4.99 -2.18 18.02
CA ALA A 452 6.15 -1.78 18.81
C ALA A 452 6.83 -0.53 18.22
N GLU A 453 6.96 -0.50 16.89
CA GLU A 453 7.46 0.66 16.15
C GLU A 453 6.54 1.87 16.32
N HIS A 454 5.24 1.72 16.03
CA HIS A 454 4.31 2.84 16.01
C HIS A 454 3.93 3.35 17.39
N LEU A 455 3.82 2.47 18.39
CA LEU A 455 3.41 2.84 19.75
C LEU A 455 4.59 3.09 20.68
N GLY A 456 5.81 2.69 20.28
CA GLY A 456 7.03 2.86 21.08
C GLY A 456 7.03 2.04 22.38
N GLU A 457 6.12 1.08 22.52
CA GLU A 457 5.99 0.21 23.68
C GLU A 457 5.35 -1.12 23.31
N MET A 458 5.40 -2.06 24.26
CA MET A 458 4.69 -3.33 24.21
C MET A 458 3.82 -3.43 25.46
N ASP A 459 2.54 -3.71 25.30
CA ASP A 459 1.57 -3.89 26.38
C ASP A 459 0.72 -5.14 26.15
N ASP A 460 0.32 -5.82 27.23
CA ASP A 460 -0.51 -7.03 27.17
C ASP A 460 -1.87 -6.78 26.49
N CYS A 461 -2.40 -5.56 26.54
CA CYS A 461 -3.66 -5.26 25.85
C CYS A 461 -3.55 -5.37 24.33
N PHE A 462 -2.35 -5.21 23.76
CA PHE A 462 -2.10 -5.36 22.32
C PHE A 462 -2.21 -6.81 21.85
N MET A 463 -2.23 -7.78 22.77
CA MET A 463 -2.52 -9.18 22.46
C MET A 463 -4.01 -9.43 22.20
N LYS A 464 -4.89 -8.44 22.43
CA LYS A 464 -6.32 -8.51 22.15
C LYS A 464 -6.78 -7.23 21.44
N PRO A 465 -6.41 -7.04 20.16
CA PRO A 465 -6.70 -5.82 19.42
C PRO A 465 -8.21 -5.55 19.30
N GLU A 466 -9.04 -6.57 19.33
CA GLU A 466 -10.49 -6.41 19.36
C GLU A 466 -10.95 -5.72 20.65
N SER A 467 -10.26 -5.86 21.78
CA SER A 467 -10.75 -5.38 23.08
C SER A 467 -10.90 -3.85 23.15
N LEU A 468 -11.91 -3.38 23.90
CA LEU A 468 -12.10 -1.94 24.14
C LEU A 468 -10.91 -1.33 24.88
N LYS A 469 -10.31 -2.07 25.83
CA LYS A 469 -9.09 -1.66 26.55
C LYS A 469 -7.95 -1.37 25.56
N CYS A 470 -7.74 -2.25 24.58
CA CYS A 470 -6.71 -2.06 23.57
C CYS A 470 -6.97 -0.81 22.72
N VAL A 471 -8.19 -0.64 22.19
CA VAL A 471 -8.56 0.54 21.40
C VAL A 471 -8.35 1.83 22.20
N GLN A 472 -8.80 1.89 23.44
CA GLN A 472 -8.65 3.07 24.29
C GLN A 472 -7.18 3.39 24.59
N HIS A 473 -6.35 2.37 24.80
CA HIS A 473 -4.93 2.55 25.07
C HIS A 473 -4.17 3.07 23.83
N VAL A 474 -4.41 2.46 22.66
CA VAL A 474 -3.86 2.94 21.37
C VAL A 474 -4.31 4.36 21.09
N ASN A 475 -5.60 4.67 21.28
CA ASN A 475 -6.15 6.01 21.09
C ASN A 475 -5.56 7.04 22.06
N LYS A 476 -5.25 6.65 23.30
CA LYS A 476 -4.61 7.52 24.28
C LYS A 476 -3.21 7.91 23.82
N ILE A 477 -2.38 6.93 23.41
CA ILE A 477 -1.03 7.18 22.88
C ILE A 477 -1.11 8.10 21.66
N ALA A 478 -1.99 7.79 20.71
CA ALA A 478 -2.17 8.55 19.48
C ALA A 478 -2.61 10.01 19.73
N LYS A 479 -3.53 10.23 20.68
CA LYS A 479 -3.99 11.57 21.10
C LYS A 479 -2.88 12.36 21.80
N ASP A 480 -2.14 11.72 22.70
CA ASP A 480 -1.06 12.37 23.45
C ASP A 480 0.11 12.70 22.52
N ASN A 481 0.42 11.81 21.57
CA ASN A 481 1.41 12.10 20.53
C ASN A 481 0.95 13.21 19.59
N TRP A 482 -0.32 13.29 19.19
CA TRP A 482 -0.80 14.41 18.38
C TRP A 482 -0.61 15.75 19.09
N LYS A 483 -0.99 15.85 20.38
CA LYS A 483 -0.75 17.05 21.20
C LYS A 483 0.73 17.42 21.26
N LYS A 484 1.61 16.44 21.47
CA LYS A 484 3.07 16.66 21.47
C LYS A 484 3.58 17.00 20.08
N PHE A 485 3.03 16.42 19.02
CA PHE A 485 3.40 16.70 17.64
C PHE A 485 3.10 18.15 17.28
N THR A 486 1.93 18.65 17.64
CA THR A 486 1.47 20.01 17.29
C THR A 486 1.98 21.11 18.23
N ALA A 487 2.50 20.78 19.41
CA ALA A 487 3.06 21.75 20.36
C ALA A 487 4.26 22.55 19.80
N GLU A 488 4.30 23.85 20.11
CA GLU A 488 5.41 24.73 19.75
C GLU A 488 6.73 24.29 20.40
N LYS A 489 6.69 23.99 21.71
CA LYS A 489 7.85 23.46 22.44
C LYS A 489 8.10 22.02 22.02
N PHE A 490 9.37 21.68 21.82
CA PHE A 490 9.79 20.31 21.56
C PHE A 490 9.44 19.41 22.75
N THR A 491 8.86 18.25 22.46
CA THR A 491 8.65 17.15 23.41
C THR A 491 8.75 15.85 22.63
N PRO A 492 9.50 14.85 23.11
CA PRO A 492 9.63 13.57 22.43
C PRO A 492 8.26 12.87 22.35
N LEU A 493 8.00 12.25 21.20
CA LEU A 493 6.85 11.39 21.00
C LEU A 493 7.09 10.03 21.66
N GLN A 494 6.00 9.32 21.96
CA GLN A 494 6.06 7.90 22.31
C GLN A 494 5.78 7.10 21.03
N GLY A 495 6.80 6.53 20.42
CA GLY A 495 6.67 5.95 19.08
C GLY A 495 6.30 7.02 18.03
N HIS A 496 5.47 6.63 17.07
CA HIS A 496 5.18 7.39 15.85
C HIS A 496 3.69 7.57 15.55
N LEU A 497 2.81 6.82 16.20
CA LEU A 497 1.37 6.83 15.93
C LEU A 497 0.75 8.14 16.40
N LEU A 498 0.10 8.83 15.48
CA LEU A 498 -0.68 10.05 15.71
C LEU A 498 -2.15 9.77 15.44
N GLN A 499 -3.03 10.36 16.24
CA GLN A 499 -4.44 10.39 15.87
C GLN A 499 -4.57 11.15 14.55
N TYR A 500 -5.27 10.59 13.56
CA TYR A 500 -5.55 11.35 12.35
C TYR A 500 -6.36 12.60 12.75
N PRO A 501 -6.05 13.81 12.24
CA PRO A 501 -6.50 15.09 12.83
C PRO A 501 -7.98 15.43 12.58
N LEU A 502 -8.86 14.53 12.99
CA LEU A 502 -10.30 14.58 12.86
C LEU A 502 -10.97 14.37 14.22
N GLU A 503 -12.15 14.94 14.33
CA GLU A 503 -13.11 14.66 15.39
C GLU A 503 -14.33 13.96 14.77
N VAL A 504 -14.84 12.97 15.50
CA VAL A 504 -16.05 12.23 15.14
C VAL A 504 -17.01 12.34 16.31
N ASP A 505 -18.22 12.86 16.07
CA ASP A 505 -19.24 12.91 17.11
C ASP A 505 -20.09 11.62 17.15
N GLY A 506 -20.96 11.50 18.15
CA GLY A 506 -21.84 10.34 18.31
C GLY A 506 -22.87 10.13 17.19
N ASP A 507 -23.05 11.13 16.31
CA ASP A 507 -23.86 11.01 15.09
C ASP A 507 -23.04 10.51 13.90
N GLY A 508 -21.74 10.29 14.07
CA GLY A 508 -20.81 9.87 13.04
C GLY A 508 -20.37 11.02 12.13
N LYS A 509 -20.59 12.28 12.52
CA LYS A 509 -20.17 13.44 11.73
C LYS A 509 -18.67 13.65 11.89
N VAL A 510 -17.98 13.76 10.77
CA VAL A 510 -16.53 13.94 10.70
C VAL A 510 -16.23 15.42 10.50
N LYS A 511 -15.36 15.98 11.35
CA LYS A 511 -14.89 17.37 11.28
C LYS A 511 -13.37 17.41 11.45
N PRO A 512 -12.67 18.44 10.95
CA PRO A 512 -11.30 18.67 11.39
C PRO A 512 -11.28 18.89 12.90
N MET A 513 -10.19 18.48 13.55
CA MET A 513 -9.99 18.78 14.97
C MET A 513 -9.96 20.31 15.17
N PRO A 514 -10.54 20.85 16.27
CA PRO A 514 -10.47 22.28 16.58
C PRO A 514 -9.03 22.82 16.50
N ASP A 515 -8.88 24.03 15.95
CA ASP A 515 -7.59 24.71 15.68
C ASP A 515 -6.69 24.04 14.62
N TYR A 516 -7.11 22.91 14.05
CA TYR A 516 -6.36 22.15 13.03
C TYR A 516 -7.18 21.91 11.77
N GLU A 517 -7.86 22.96 11.26
CA GLU A 517 -8.52 22.92 9.95
C GLU A 517 -7.55 22.63 8.80
N THR A 518 -6.28 23.00 8.99
CA THR A 518 -5.17 22.73 8.06
C THR A 518 -4.03 21.99 8.74
N PHE A 519 -3.22 21.26 7.97
CA PHE A 519 -2.06 20.56 8.52
C PHE A 519 -1.01 21.52 9.11
N PRO A 520 -0.37 21.16 10.24
CA PRO A 520 0.65 22.00 10.87
C PRO A 520 1.83 22.23 9.93
N ASP A 521 2.36 23.46 9.92
CA ASP A 521 3.56 23.91 9.18
C ASP A 521 3.45 24.00 7.66
N VAL A 522 2.63 23.16 7.04
CA VAL A 522 2.55 23.00 5.58
C VAL A 522 1.23 23.48 4.97
N GLY A 523 0.20 23.73 5.80
CA GLY A 523 -1.12 24.16 5.36
C GLY A 523 -1.89 23.05 4.63
N GLY A 524 -2.88 23.45 3.83
CA GLY A 524 -3.81 22.51 3.15
C GLY A 524 -4.86 21.98 4.12
N LYS A 525 -6.13 21.93 3.69
CA LYS A 525 -7.23 21.52 4.58
C LYS A 525 -7.15 20.04 4.87
N VAL A 526 -7.40 19.65 6.13
CA VAL A 526 -7.35 18.24 6.56
C VAL A 526 -8.42 17.40 5.84
N LEU A 527 -9.64 17.92 5.72
CA LEU A 527 -10.73 17.28 4.97
C LEU A 527 -10.70 17.60 3.47
N GLY A 528 -9.60 18.19 2.98
CA GLY A 528 -9.43 18.55 1.58
C GLY A 528 -10.41 19.61 1.09
N ALA A 529 -10.41 19.77 -0.23
CA ALA A 529 -11.33 20.62 -0.96
C ALA A 529 -11.50 20.10 -2.39
N HIS A 530 -12.74 20.11 -2.87
CA HIS A 530 -13.04 19.76 -4.24
C HIS A 530 -12.46 20.81 -5.22
N SER A 531 -12.04 20.33 -6.38
CA SER A 531 -11.38 21.05 -7.47
C SER A 531 -12.00 20.64 -8.82
N THR A 532 -11.46 21.16 -9.91
CA THR A 532 -11.94 20.86 -11.28
C THR A 532 -11.21 19.69 -11.93
N LEU A 533 -10.38 18.95 -11.18
CA LEU A 533 -9.67 17.79 -11.69
C LEU A 533 -10.66 16.65 -11.99
N PRO A 534 -10.50 15.93 -13.12
CA PRO A 534 -11.32 14.76 -13.41
C PRO A 534 -11.21 13.70 -12.31
N ASP A 535 -12.36 13.22 -11.79
CA ASP A 535 -12.43 12.21 -10.72
C ASP A 535 -11.59 10.97 -11.02
N ALA A 536 -11.54 10.53 -12.29
CA ALA A 536 -10.75 9.37 -12.71
C ALA A 536 -9.24 9.49 -12.46
N LEU A 537 -8.72 10.70 -12.23
CA LEU A 537 -7.31 10.93 -11.89
C LEU A 537 -7.04 10.83 -10.39
N THR A 538 -8.01 11.18 -9.55
CA THR A 538 -7.87 11.35 -8.10
C THR A 538 -8.63 10.30 -7.28
N THR A 539 -9.42 9.44 -7.93
CA THR A 539 -10.15 8.31 -7.33
C THR A 539 -9.47 6.95 -7.43
#